data_AF-A0A813VJT5-F1
#
_entry.id   AF-A0A813VJT5-F1
#
_cell.length_a   1.000
_cell.length_b   1.000
_cell.length_c   1.000
_cell.angle_alpha   90.00
_cell.angle_beta   90.00
_cell.angle_gamma   90.00
#
_symmetry.space_group_name_H-M   'P 1'
#
loop_
_entity.id
_entity.type
_entity.pdbx_description
1 polymer ?
#
loop_
_entity_poly.entity_id
_entity_poly.type
_entity_poly.pdbx_seq_one_letter_code
_entity_poly.pdbx_strand_id
1 'polypeptide(L)'
;MVYQYTYVAKDDDSCALDEFQKQYNPTNAVYWYTKNTFIYRLVNKAIKTRDIDILYTLKSLIVDLQTQLEQLSTAAPKNLASSTVTLYRGARIRSNELEQLKVNVGSFISLNTFTSTSRERDIALTYAEAYSSTDNDSDVYPIIYEINCSVGIHSAVFADVEQYGTNLNEKEVLFGFSTVFEITSVESKDDIWTVNLCNTNKHTQLVDHYLDVAKHEMKESSSELLFGRLLLYLGEYKRAGTYVKEIAPILLGEDKYESLARFCFDIGRRYYLNGEIDFALNTYYSTLKYSTNHTLVVCTLYTIANVYFERNDYERALNYYEKILESEKSLYDCDSLPSAVYTAIELIAQNCDRQLDYHDEMRRMHSANGVTPLAAAHAREERQCIEVKLGDLSQRLSYAQKCKLEHQVAEEKCARIERNLERQMKDLIRRREALQLQEEDILEGSFSVRSTN
;
A
#
# COMPACT_ATOMS: atom_id res chain seq x y z
N MET A 1 -15.67 21.56 11.01
CA MET A 1 -16.07 20.63 12.09
C MET A 1 -15.04 19.53 12.42
N VAL A 2 -14.27 18.98 11.48
CA VAL A 2 -13.38 17.82 11.75
C VAL A 2 -12.20 18.14 12.70
N TYR A 3 -11.64 19.34 12.65
CA TYR A 3 -10.42 19.72 13.40
C TYR A 3 -10.63 20.08 14.88
N GLN A 4 -11.88 20.16 15.35
CA GLN A 4 -12.20 20.59 16.73
C GLN A 4 -12.02 19.47 17.78
N TYR A 5 -12.05 18.19 17.37
CA TYR A 5 -12.10 17.06 18.31
C TYR A 5 -10.73 16.52 18.75
N THR A 6 -9.64 16.90 18.09
CA THR A 6 -8.29 16.33 18.34
C THR A 6 -7.28 17.33 18.91
N TYR A 7 -7.60 18.62 18.97
CA TYR A 7 -6.67 19.66 19.40
C TYR A 7 -7.17 20.37 20.68
N VAL A 8 -6.45 20.23 21.79
CA VAL A 8 -6.63 21.09 22.96
C VAL A 8 -6.00 22.44 22.61
N ALA A 9 -6.82 23.35 22.07
CA ALA A 9 -6.37 24.68 21.68
C ALA A 9 -5.86 25.46 22.90
N LYS A 10 -4.67 26.06 22.76
CA LYS A 10 -4.31 27.24 23.58
C LYS A 10 -5.16 28.41 23.08
N ASP A 11 -5.49 29.38 23.94
CA ASP A 11 -6.48 30.43 23.64
C ASP A 11 -6.23 31.16 22.30
N ASP A 12 -4.97 31.40 21.91
CA ASP A 12 -4.59 32.03 20.63
C ASP A 12 -4.87 31.18 19.38
N ASP A 13 -4.94 29.85 19.49
CA ASP A 13 -5.16 28.95 18.35
C ASP A 13 -6.64 28.80 17.98
N SER A 14 -7.57 29.20 18.87
CA SER A 14 -9.02 29.08 18.64
C SER A 14 -9.53 29.97 17.50
N CYS A 15 -9.08 31.22 17.45
CA CYS A 15 -9.43 32.18 16.40
C CYS A 15 -8.81 31.77 15.04
N ALA A 16 -7.56 31.30 15.05
CA ALA A 16 -6.89 30.80 13.85
C ALA A 16 -7.59 29.56 13.27
N LEU A 17 -8.14 28.69 14.13
CA LEU A 17 -8.91 27.52 13.71
C LEU A 17 -10.22 27.92 13.00
N ASP A 18 -10.93 28.90 13.54
CA ASP A 18 -12.17 29.40 12.92
C ASP A 18 -11.91 30.08 11.58
N GLU A 19 -10.82 30.84 11.46
CA GLU A 19 -10.39 31.46 10.22
C GLU A 19 -10.02 30.39 9.18
N PHE A 20 -9.23 29.39 9.57
CA PHE A 20 -8.85 28.26 8.73
C PHE A 20 -10.09 27.54 8.20
N GLN A 21 -11.06 27.22 9.06
CA GLN A 21 -12.28 26.51 8.65
C GLN A 21 -13.13 27.27 7.63
N LYS A 22 -13.06 28.60 7.61
CA LYS A 22 -13.85 29.46 6.70
C LYS A 22 -13.14 29.76 5.39
N GLN A 23 -11.81 29.87 5.41
CA GLN A 23 -11.02 30.42 4.31
C GLN A 23 -10.05 29.42 3.67
N TYR A 24 -9.88 28.24 4.24
CA TYR A 24 -9.05 27.19 3.66
C TYR A 24 -9.61 26.69 2.33
N ASN A 25 -8.72 26.52 1.36
CA ASN A 25 -8.97 25.81 0.12
C ASN A 25 -7.69 25.08 -0.37
N PRO A 26 -7.79 24.05 -1.22
CA PRO A 26 -6.61 23.31 -1.68
C PRO A 26 -5.55 24.17 -2.37
N THR A 27 -5.93 25.30 -2.98
CA THR A 27 -5.00 26.21 -3.69
C THR A 27 -4.27 27.20 -2.78
N ASN A 28 -4.59 27.25 -1.48
CA ASN A 28 -3.91 28.10 -0.50
C ASN A 28 -3.31 27.29 0.67
N ALA A 29 -3.10 25.99 0.50
CA ALA A 29 -2.51 25.12 1.52
C ALA A 29 -1.11 25.59 1.96
N VAL A 30 -0.25 26.01 1.03
CA VAL A 30 1.08 26.57 1.33
C VAL A 30 0.97 27.80 2.21
N TYR A 31 0.06 28.73 1.90
CA TYR A 31 -0.18 29.92 2.71
C TYR A 31 -0.54 29.56 4.16
N TRP A 32 -1.45 28.60 4.36
CA TRP A 32 -1.85 28.18 5.71
C TRP A 32 -0.73 27.46 6.46
N TYR A 33 0.14 26.75 5.75
CA TYR A 33 1.30 26.10 6.33
C TYR A 33 2.38 27.10 6.74
N THR A 34 2.64 28.13 5.94
CA THR A 34 3.65 29.17 6.23
C THR A 34 3.13 30.24 7.19
N LYS A 35 1.81 30.40 7.32
CA LYS A 35 1.18 31.26 8.33
C LYS A 35 1.56 30.75 9.72
N ASN A 36 2.16 31.60 10.55
CA ASN A 36 2.57 31.29 11.93
C ASN A 36 1.35 30.98 12.84
N THR A 37 0.75 29.81 12.63
CA THR A 37 -0.47 29.30 13.27
C THR A 37 -0.27 27.88 13.78
N PHE A 38 -1.32 27.25 14.27
CA PHE A 38 -1.29 25.85 14.71
C PHE A 38 -0.96 24.86 13.57
N ILE A 39 -1.24 25.19 12.31
CA ILE A 39 -1.10 24.25 11.18
C ILE A 39 0.33 23.74 11.02
N TYR A 40 1.32 24.65 10.94
CA TYR A 40 2.73 24.30 10.85
C TYR A 40 3.14 23.35 11.99
N ARG A 41 2.79 23.70 13.23
CA ARG A 41 3.15 22.93 14.42
C ARG A 41 2.50 21.56 14.41
N LEU A 42 1.22 21.49 14.05
CA LEU A 42 0.44 20.27 14.08
C LEU A 42 0.88 19.28 13.00
N VAL A 43 1.07 19.76 11.76
CA VAL A 43 1.61 18.94 10.65
C VAL A 43 3.00 18.41 11.00
N ASN A 44 3.93 19.28 11.41
CA ASN A 44 5.30 18.85 11.72
C ASN A 44 5.37 17.94 12.94
N LYS A 45 4.54 18.16 13.96
CA LYS A 45 4.44 17.25 15.10
C LYS A 45 3.94 15.88 14.64
N ALA A 46 2.83 15.86 13.89
CA ALA A 46 2.21 14.62 13.43
C ALA A 46 3.16 13.75 12.61
N ILE A 47 3.92 14.36 11.68
CA ILE A 47 4.89 13.62 10.86
C ILE A 47 6.06 13.14 11.73
N LYS A 48 6.64 14.00 12.58
CA LYS A 48 7.78 13.65 13.43
C LYS A 48 7.47 12.55 14.44
N THR A 49 6.33 12.65 15.13
CA THR A 49 5.92 11.65 16.13
C THR A 49 5.21 10.46 15.52
N ARG A 50 5.00 10.46 14.19
CA ARG A 50 4.16 9.49 13.48
C ARG A 50 2.79 9.35 14.16
N ASP A 51 2.22 10.46 14.60
CA ASP A 51 0.90 10.47 15.23
C ASP A 51 -0.16 10.29 14.14
N ILE A 52 -0.58 9.04 14.01
CA ILE A 52 -1.48 8.58 12.96
C ILE A 52 -2.84 9.28 13.03
N ASP A 53 -3.35 9.60 14.22
CA ASP A 53 -4.66 10.23 14.36
C ASP A 53 -4.63 11.68 13.86
N ILE A 54 -3.54 12.38 14.17
CA ILE A 54 -3.33 13.73 13.68
C ILE A 54 -3.02 13.72 12.17
N LEU A 55 -2.19 12.79 11.69
CA LEU A 55 -1.91 12.62 10.26
C LEU A 55 -3.20 12.31 9.48
N TYR A 56 -4.09 11.50 10.05
CA TYR A 56 -5.40 11.22 9.46
C TYR A 56 -6.25 12.48 9.34
N THR A 57 -6.34 13.21 10.44
CA THR A 57 -7.11 14.45 10.51
C THR A 57 -6.60 15.47 9.49
N LEU A 58 -5.28 15.53 9.30
CA LEU A 58 -4.61 16.47 8.38
C LEU A 58 -4.39 15.90 6.97
N LYS A 59 -4.86 14.70 6.65
CA LYS A 59 -4.50 13.99 5.40
C LYS A 59 -4.76 14.83 4.15
N SER A 60 -5.92 15.48 4.08
CA SER A 60 -6.30 16.31 2.93
C SER A 60 -5.40 17.53 2.82
N LEU A 61 -5.09 18.17 3.95
CA LEU A 61 -4.17 19.29 3.99
C LEU A 61 -2.74 18.90 3.56
N ILE A 62 -2.24 17.73 3.99
CA ILE A 62 -0.91 17.24 3.60
C ILE A 62 -0.85 16.96 2.09
N VAL A 63 -1.90 16.35 1.53
CA VAL A 63 -2.02 16.10 0.09
C VAL A 63 -2.11 17.40 -0.70
N ASP A 64 -2.96 18.33 -0.26
CA ASP A 64 -3.13 19.64 -0.90
C ASP A 64 -1.83 20.43 -0.87
N LEU A 65 -1.12 20.43 0.27
CA LEU A 65 0.16 21.10 0.44
C LEU A 65 1.24 20.53 -0.50
N GLN A 66 1.36 19.20 -0.56
CA GLN A 66 2.29 18.53 -1.47
C GLN A 66 1.94 18.82 -2.94
N THR A 67 0.66 18.75 -3.31
CA THR A 67 0.17 18.99 -4.67
C THR A 67 0.45 20.43 -5.09
N GLN A 68 0.16 21.40 -4.23
CA GLN A 68 0.45 22.81 -4.51
C GLN A 68 1.96 23.03 -4.66
N LEU A 69 2.79 22.39 -3.83
CA LEU A 69 4.24 22.52 -3.93
C LEU A 69 4.79 21.94 -5.24
N GLU A 70 4.25 20.81 -5.73
CA GLU A 70 4.57 20.23 -7.04
C GLU A 70 4.19 21.17 -8.21
N GLN A 71 3.03 21.80 -8.12
CA GLN A 71 2.58 22.80 -9.11
C GLN A 71 3.51 24.01 -9.14
N LEU A 72 3.89 24.54 -7.97
CA LEU A 72 4.81 25.68 -7.89
C LEU A 72 6.21 25.32 -8.37
N SER A 73 6.69 24.12 -8.04
CA SER A 73 7.99 23.61 -8.48
C SER A 73 8.08 23.46 -10.00
N THR A 74 7.00 23.00 -10.64
CA THR A 74 6.93 22.81 -12.11
C THR A 74 6.66 24.10 -12.89
N ALA A 75 6.04 25.10 -12.27
CA ALA A 75 5.77 26.41 -12.87
C ALA A 75 6.99 27.34 -12.93
N ALA A 76 8.05 27.05 -12.16
CA ALA A 76 9.31 27.78 -12.23
C ALA A 76 9.97 27.60 -13.62
N PRO A 77 10.60 28.66 -14.19
CA PRO A 77 11.11 28.61 -15.56
C PRO A 77 12.19 27.52 -15.73
N LYS A 78 11.87 26.51 -16.55
CA LYS A 78 12.74 25.37 -16.93
C LYS A 78 14.05 25.75 -17.63
N ASN A 79 14.31 27.04 -17.85
CA ASN A 79 15.51 27.57 -18.51
C ASN A 79 16.75 27.66 -17.59
N LEU A 80 16.66 27.19 -16.34
CA LEU A 80 17.76 27.19 -15.36
C LEU A 80 18.28 25.76 -15.05
N ALA A 81 18.29 24.87 -16.05
CA ALA A 81 18.74 23.48 -15.92
C ALA A 81 20.19 23.29 -15.40
N SER A 82 20.97 24.37 -15.27
CA SER A 82 22.33 24.39 -14.74
C SER A 82 22.53 25.28 -13.49
N SER A 83 21.48 25.88 -12.93
CA SER A 83 21.64 26.68 -11.72
C SER A 83 21.61 25.79 -10.47
N THR A 84 22.66 25.91 -9.67
CA THR A 84 22.68 25.42 -8.30
C THR A 84 22.20 26.52 -7.38
N VAL A 85 21.29 26.20 -6.47
CA VAL A 85 20.82 27.10 -5.42
C VAL A 85 21.24 26.53 -4.08
N THR A 86 21.88 27.35 -3.25
CA THR A 86 22.22 26.99 -1.87
C THR A 86 21.14 27.52 -0.94
N LEU A 87 20.60 26.63 -0.11
CA LEU A 87 19.55 26.92 0.85
C LEU A 87 20.03 26.58 2.26
N TYR A 88 19.57 27.35 3.24
CA TYR A 88 20.02 27.25 4.63
C TYR A 88 18.87 26.96 5.57
N ARG A 89 19.12 26.11 6.56
CA ARG A 89 18.18 25.85 7.66
C ARG A 89 18.91 25.77 8.98
N GLY A 90 18.54 26.64 9.92
CA GLY A 90 18.99 26.57 11.30
C GLY A 90 18.14 25.61 12.13
N ALA A 91 18.80 24.84 12.99
CA ALA A 91 18.13 23.99 13.96
C ALA A 91 19.03 23.74 15.17
N ARG A 92 18.48 23.06 16.17
CA ARG A 92 19.24 22.45 17.25
C ARG A 92 19.13 20.93 17.17
N ILE A 93 20.20 20.23 17.49
CA ILE A 93 20.27 18.77 17.42
C ILE A 93 20.90 18.20 18.70
N ARG A 94 20.52 16.98 19.09
CA ARG A 94 21.18 16.28 20.20
C ARG A 94 22.50 15.66 19.77
N SER A 95 23.40 15.42 20.73
CA SER A 95 24.71 14.82 20.47
C SER A 95 24.62 13.47 19.74
N ASN A 96 23.68 12.61 20.15
CA ASN A 96 23.49 11.29 19.56
C ASN A 96 23.09 11.35 18.08
N GLU A 97 22.17 12.24 17.72
CA GLU A 97 21.73 12.48 16.34
C GLU A 97 22.86 13.11 15.52
N LEU A 98 23.64 14.02 16.10
CA LEU A 98 24.83 14.60 15.43
C LEU A 98 25.89 13.54 15.14
N GLU A 99 26.16 12.62 16.07
CA GLU A 99 27.08 11.51 15.83
C GLU A 99 26.55 10.56 14.75
N GLN A 100 25.23 10.33 14.69
CA GLN A 100 24.63 9.59 13.58
C GLN A 100 24.86 10.29 12.23
N LEU A 101 24.75 11.62 12.16
CA LEU A 101 25.04 12.35 10.92
C LEU A 101 26.51 12.20 10.50
N LYS A 102 27.45 12.28 11.47
CA LYS A 102 28.88 12.12 11.21
C LYS A 102 29.24 10.73 10.68
N VAL A 103 28.67 9.67 11.28
CA VAL A 103 28.90 8.29 10.86
C VAL A 103 28.30 8.00 9.48
N ASN A 104 27.20 8.69 9.13
CA ASN A 104 26.46 8.47 7.89
C ASN A 104 26.82 9.45 6.75
N VAL A 105 27.98 10.11 6.80
CA VAL A 105 28.49 10.89 5.66
C VAL A 105 28.63 9.98 4.43
N GLY A 106 28.15 10.44 3.28
CA GLY A 106 28.01 9.66 2.04
C GLY A 106 26.73 8.82 1.96
N SER A 107 25.90 8.81 3.02
CA SER A 107 24.59 8.18 3.03
C SER A 107 23.46 9.21 2.86
N PHE A 108 22.22 8.74 2.91
CA PHE A 108 21.03 9.56 2.68
C PHE A 108 20.29 9.88 3.98
N ILE A 109 19.67 11.06 4.03
CA ILE A 109 18.81 11.52 5.12
C ILE A 109 17.51 12.10 4.58
N SER A 110 16.41 11.84 5.29
CA SER A 110 15.20 12.63 5.18
C SER A 110 14.97 13.39 6.48
N LEU A 111 14.54 14.64 6.35
CA LEU A 111 14.17 15.48 7.49
C LEU A 111 12.76 15.18 8.02
N ASN A 112 12.02 14.27 7.36
CA ASN A 112 10.69 13.79 7.76
C ASN A 112 9.71 14.92 8.11
N THR A 113 9.77 16.03 7.36
CA THR A 113 8.88 17.18 7.47
C THR A 113 8.84 17.94 6.16
N PHE A 114 7.80 18.75 5.94
CA PHE A 114 7.90 19.85 5.00
C PHE A 114 8.99 20.79 5.50
N THR A 115 10.10 20.84 4.78
CA THR A 115 11.32 21.48 5.30
C THR A 115 11.37 22.92 4.81
N SER A 116 11.06 23.85 5.71
CA SER A 116 11.25 25.28 5.49
C SER A 116 12.75 25.63 5.53
N THR A 117 13.20 26.39 4.54
CA THR A 117 14.59 26.82 4.36
C THR A 117 14.62 28.25 3.86
N SER A 118 15.75 28.94 4.03
CA SER A 118 15.94 30.30 3.54
C SER A 118 17.08 30.36 2.53
N ARG A 119 16.99 31.27 1.56
CA ARG A 119 18.13 31.64 0.69
C ARG A 119 19.18 32.49 1.42
N GLU A 120 18.88 32.94 2.64
CA GLU A 120 19.73 33.82 3.43
C GLU A 120 20.25 33.10 4.67
N ARG A 121 21.58 32.93 4.73
CA ARG A 121 22.27 32.21 5.81
C ARG A 121 22.05 32.85 7.19
N ASP A 122 21.96 34.18 7.24
CA ASP A 122 21.81 34.92 8.50
C ASP A 122 20.44 34.67 9.17
N ILE A 123 19.40 34.45 8.36
CA ILE A 123 18.08 34.05 8.87
C ILE A 123 18.18 32.65 9.49
N ALA A 124 18.82 31.70 8.80
CA ALA A 124 19.05 30.36 9.33
C ALA A 124 19.89 30.38 10.62
N LEU A 125 20.94 31.20 10.69
CA LEU A 125 21.73 31.41 11.92
C LEU A 125 20.86 31.84 13.09
N THR A 126 19.95 32.80 12.87
CA THR A 126 19.02 33.27 13.90
C THR A 126 18.20 32.13 14.48
N TYR A 127 17.76 31.17 13.66
CA TYR A 127 17.03 29.98 14.13
C TYR A 127 17.92 28.93 14.82
N ALA A 128 19.19 28.80 14.44
CA ALA A 128 20.14 27.89 15.10
C ALA A 128 20.52 28.39 16.50
N GLU A 129 20.66 29.71 16.65
CA GLU A 129 21.06 30.40 17.88
C GLU A 129 19.88 30.73 18.80
N ALA A 130 18.66 30.80 18.26
CA ALA A 130 17.45 30.98 19.06
C ALA A 130 17.38 29.93 20.19
N TYR A 131 16.93 30.38 21.37
CA TYR A 131 16.79 29.60 22.63
C TYR A 131 18.03 29.43 23.53
N SER A 132 19.10 30.20 23.33
CA SER A 132 20.32 30.16 24.17
C SER A 132 20.19 30.66 25.62
N SER A 133 19.03 31.17 26.05
CA SER A 133 18.91 31.87 27.34
C SER A 133 18.26 31.09 28.49
N THR A 134 17.68 29.89 28.27
CA THR A 134 16.95 29.18 29.35
C THR A 134 17.24 27.68 29.51
N ASP A 135 17.85 26.99 28.55
CA ASP A 135 18.21 25.56 28.68
C ASP A 135 19.72 25.38 28.55
N ASN A 136 20.42 25.27 29.67
CA ASN A 136 21.79 24.75 29.76
C ASN A 136 21.79 23.21 29.54
N ASP A 137 21.07 22.71 28.53
CA ASP A 137 21.17 21.30 28.13
C ASP A 137 22.47 21.14 27.35
N SER A 138 23.54 20.72 28.04
CA SER A 138 24.89 20.54 27.50
C SER A 138 24.97 19.52 26.35
N ASP A 139 23.86 18.82 26.08
CA ASP A 139 23.76 17.78 25.06
C ASP A 139 23.16 18.28 23.73
N VAL A 140 22.84 19.58 23.60
CA VAL A 140 22.16 20.14 22.43
C VAL A 140 23.03 21.19 21.72
N TYR A 141 23.34 20.95 20.45
CA TYR A 141 24.23 21.77 19.64
C TYR A 141 23.45 22.58 18.58
N PRO A 142 23.84 23.84 18.32
CA PRO A 142 23.31 24.61 17.20
C PRO A 142 23.89 24.06 15.89
N ILE A 143 23.03 23.90 14.89
CA ILE A 143 23.41 23.38 13.58
C ILE A 143 22.81 24.20 12.44
N ILE A 144 23.52 24.22 11.31
CA ILE A 144 23.06 24.75 10.03
C ILE A 144 23.13 23.65 9.01
N TYR A 145 22.00 23.34 8.38
CA TYR A 145 21.98 22.58 7.15
C TYR A 145 22.24 23.53 5.98
N GLU A 146 23.29 23.26 5.21
CA GLU A 146 23.60 23.95 3.96
C GLU A 146 23.28 22.99 2.80
N ILE A 147 22.21 23.29 2.08
CA ILE A 147 21.60 22.38 1.11
C ILE A 147 21.87 22.90 -0.30
N ASN A 148 22.72 22.19 -1.04
CA ASN A 148 23.04 22.49 -2.43
C ASN A 148 22.07 21.77 -3.36
N CYS A 149 21.18 22.55 -4.00
CA CYS A 149 20.11 22.04 -4.86
C CYS A 149 20.39 22.34 -6.33
N SER A 150 20.42 21.31 -7.18
CA SER A 150 20.42 21.49 -8.63
C SER A 150 18.98 21.54 -9.17
N VAL A 151 18.64 22.59 -9.92
CA VAL A 151 17.26 22.94 -10.35
C VAL A 151 16.70 22.04 -11.48
N GLY A 152 17.45 21.03 -11.95
CA GLY A 152 17.02 20.09 -13.01
C GLY A 152 16.69 18.66 -12.54
N ILE A 153 16.74 18.41 -11.24
CA ILE A 153 16.60 17.07 -10.63
C ILE A 153 15.13 16.87 -10.24
N HIS A 154 14.39 16.02 -10.96
CA HIS A 154 12.96 15.74 -10.73
C HIS A 154 12.64 15.20 -9.33
N SER A 155 13.65 14.77 -8.56
CA SER A 155 13.49 14.11 -7.26
C SER A 155 13.24 15.02 -6.06
N ALA A 156 13.50 16.33 -6.15
CA ALA A 156 13.30 17.24 -5.03
C ALA A 156 12.17 18.21 -5.37
N VAL A 157 10.97 17.94 -4.85
CA VAL A 157 9.86 18.89 -4.93
C VAL A 157 10.16 20.02 -3.95
N PHE A 158 10.69 21.13 -4.45
CA PHE A 158 10.80 22.36 -3.67
C PHE A 158 10.31 23.53 -4.49
N ALA A 159 9.76 24.53 -3.80
CA ALA A 159 9.28 25.76 -4.41
C ALA A 159 9.66 26.97 -3.59
N ASP A 160 9.92 28.06 -4.29
CA ASP A 160 9.99 29.39 -3.68
C ASP A 160 8.60 29.79 -3.21
N VAL A 161 8.46 30.02 -1.90
CA VAL A 161 7.19 30.34 -1.25
C VAL A 161 7.19 31.73 -0.62
N GLU A 162 8.19 32.57 -0.93
CA GLU A 162 8.31 33.95 -0.44
C GLU A 162 7.00 34.73 -0.59
N GLN A 163 6.35 34.61 -1.76
CA GLN A 163 5.09 35.31 -2.08
C GLN A 163 3.85 34.76 -1.34
N TYR A 164 3.96 33.61 -0.69
CA TYR A 164 2.88 32.95 0.04
C TYR A 164 3.12 32.94 1.56
N GLY A 165 4.33 33.26 2.02
CA GLY A 165 4.69 33.36 3.43
C GLY A 165 4.09 34.59 4.11
N THR A 166 3.81 34.51 5.42
CA THR A 166 3.48 35.69 6.23
C THR A 166 4.71 36.50 6.65
N ASN A 167 5.90 35.89 6.58
CA ASN A 167 7.17 36.55 6.88
C ASN A 167 7.74 37.15 5.59
N LEU A 168 7.27 38.34 5.21
CA LEU A 168 7.69 39.07 3.99
C LEU A 168 9.19 39.38 3.88
N ASN A 169 9.97 39.13 4.94
CA ASN A 169 11.41 39.35 4.98
C ASN A 169 12.23 38.06 4.84
N GLU A 170 11.60 36.88 4.81
CA GLU A 170 12.30 35.62 4.62
C GLU A 170 12.12 35.13 3.20
N LYS A 171 13.24 34.97 2.49
CA LYS A 171 13.30 34.39 1.15
C LYS A 171 13.10 32.86 1.21
N GLU A 172 11.94 32.46 1.71
CA GLU A 172 11.59 31.09 2.09
C GLU A 172 11.45 30.18 0.87
N VAL A 173 12.08 29.01 0.96
CA VAL A 173 11.94 27.89 0.03
C VAL A 173 11.51 26.67 0.82
N LEU A 174 10.41 26.04 0.40
CA LEU A 174 9.81 24.90 1.08
C LEU A 174 10.07 23.62 0.30
N PHE A 175 10.54 22.57 0.99
CA PHE A 175 10.66 21.22 0.44
C PHE A 175 9.47 20.34 0.81
N GLY A 176 9.10 19.44 -0.11
CA GLY A 176 8.07 18.44 0.09
C GLY A 176 8.46 17.41 1.16
N PHE A 177 7.44 16.79 1.77
CA PHE A 177 7.58 16.02 3.01
C PHE A 177 8.31 14.67 2.87
N SER A 178 8.77 14.30 1.69
CA SER A 178 9.50 13.07 1.41
C SER A 178 10.86 13.33 0.78
N THR A 179 11.34 14.58 0.81
CA THR A 179 12.62 14.93 0.20
C THR A 179 13.76 14.22 0.92
N VAL A 180 14.62 13.58 0.13
CA VAL A 180 15.81 12.88 0.58
C VAL A 180 17.05 13.65 0.10
N PHE A 181 18.01 13.80 1.00
CA PHE A 181 19.27 14.47 0.75
C PHE A 181 20.43 13.50 0.98
N GLU A 182 21.52 13.68 0.24
CA GLU A 182 22.79 13.00 0.54
C GLU A 182 23.60 13.87 1.50
N ILE A 183 24.14 13.27 2.55
CA ILE A 183 25.03 13.93 3.51
C ILE A 183 26.42 13.99 2.90
N THR A 184 26.90 15.18 2.50
CA THR A 184 28.20 15.31 1.85
C THR A 184 29.34 15.52 2.84
N SER A 185 29.09 16.27 3.92
CA SER A 185 30.04 16.46 5.01
C SER A 185 29.35 17.03 6.26
N VAL A 186 30.00 16.85 7.41
CA VAL A 186 29.61 17.45 8.68
C VAL A 186 30.84 18.11 9.27
N GLU A 187 30.80 19.42 9.40
CA GLU A 187 31.93 20.25 9.84
C GLU A 187 31.52 21.13 11.02
N SER A 188 32.47 21.61 11.80
CA SER A 188 32.21 22.57 12.89
C SER A 188 33.02 23.84 12.63
N LYS A 189 32.35 24.99 12.74
CA LYS A 189 32.96 26.29 12.61
C LYS A 189 32.28 27.27 13.57
N ASP A 190 33.07 28.00 14.35
CA ASP A 190 32.60 29.03 15.28
C ASP A 190 31.50 28.51 16.24
N ASP A 191 31.73 27.33 16.84
CA ASP A 191 30.80 26.62 17.74
C ASP A 191 29.44 26.22 17.13
N ILE A 192 29.30 26.31 15.80
CA ILE A 192 28.12 25.87 15.05
C ILE A 192 28.51 24.71 14.13
N TRP A 193 27.72 23.64 14.13
CA TRP A 193 27.93 22.54 13.18
C TRP A 193 27.26 22.85 11.85
N THR A 194 27.99 22.72 10.76
CA THR A 194 27.46 22.82 9.39
C THR A 194 27.34 21.42 8.80
N VAL A 195 26.13 21.04 8.44
CA VAL A 195 25.82 19.78 7.76
C VAL A 195 25.55 20.11 6.30
N ASN A 196 26.50 19.74 5.44
CA ASN A 196 26.36 19.96 4.00
C ASN A 196 25.54 18.83 3.39
N LEU A 197 24.49 19.21 2.69
CA LEU A 197 23.55 18.33 2.03
C LEU A 197 23.50 18.64 0.53
N CYS A 198 23.19 17.64 -0.30
CA CYS A 198 22.81 17.88 -1.69
C CYS A 198 21.58 17.08 -2.08
N ASN A 199 20.80 17.60 -3.03
CA ASN A 199 19.67 16.87 -3.59
C ASN A 199 20.15 15.76 -4.54
N THR A 200 19.47 14.61 -4.52
CA THR A 200 19.88 13.42 -5.28
C THR A 200 18.70 12.79 -6.02
N ASN A 201 18.95 12.20 -7.20
CA ASN A 201 17.99 11.38 -7.95
C ASN A 201 18.08 9.88 -7.60
N LYS A 202 19.08 9.47 -6.80
CA LYS A 202 19.43 8.04 -6.69
C LYS A 202 18.45 7.23 -5.85
N HIS A 203 17.76 7.87 -4.90
CA HIS A 203 16.91 7.16 -3.94
C HIS A 203 15.42 7.51 -4.01
N THR A 204 15.00 8.16 -5.09
CA THR A 204 13.58 8.47 -5.34
C THR A 204 12.76 7.22 -5.63
N GLN A 205 13.38 6.08 -5.96
CA GLN A 205 12.65 4.85 -6.30
C GLN A 205 11.73 4.33 -5.21
N LEU A 206 12.03 4.49 -3.91
CA LEU A 206 11.12 3.99 -2.88
C LEU A 206 9.90 4.88 -2.76
N VAL A 207 10.09 6.20 -2.66
CA VAL A 207 8.98 7.16 -2.55
C VAL A 207 8.23 7.30 -3.87
N ASP A 208 8.89 7.25 -5.03
CA ASP A 208 8.26 7.21 -6.35
C ASP A 208 7.57 5.87 -6.57
N HIS A 209 8.12 4.73 -6.13
CA HIS A 209 7.36 3.48 -6.15
C HIS A 209 6.18 3.54 -5.19
N TYR A 210 6.31 4.14 -4.00
CA TYR A 210 5.20 4.35 -3.08
C TYR A 210 4.15 5.32 -3.64
N LEU A 211 4.58 6.41 -4.27
CA LEU A 211 3.74 7.43 -4.89
C LEU A 211 3.19 6.95 -6.21
N ASP A 212 3.85 6.07 -6.95
CA ASP A 212 3.37 5.48 -8.21
C ASP A 212 2.46 4.31 -7.94
N VAL A 213 2.75 3.45 -6.96
CA VAL A 213 1.78 2.46 -6.45
C VAL A 213 0.59 3.18 -5.87
N ALA A 214 0.79 4.22 -5.04
CA ALA A 214 -0.31 5.07 -4.59
C ALA A 214 -1.01 5.70 -5.79
N LYS A 215 -0.35 6.43 -6.71
CA LYS A 215 -0.96 7.13 -7.88
C LYS A 215 -1.67 6.17 -8.83
N HIS A 216 -1.14 4.96 -9.04
CA HIS A 216 -1.71 3.93 -9.90
C HIS A 216 -2.90 3.23 -9.21
N GLU A 217 -2.89 3.08 -7.89
CA GLU A 217 -4.05 2.63 -7.09
C GLU A 217 -5.04 3.77 -6.74
N MET A 218 -4.62 5.03 -6.87
CA MET A 218 -5.36 6.28 -6.63
C MET A 218 -6.25 6.68 -7.81
N LYS A 219 -6.09 6.06 -8.98
CA LYS A 219 -7.03 6.27 -10.10
C LYS A 219 -8.44 5.72 -9.79
N GLU A 220 -8.58 4.86 -8.78
CA GLU A 220 -9.86 4.20 -8.45
C GLU A 220 -10.28 4.26 -6.96
N SER A 221 -9.42 4.76 -6.06
CA SER A 221 -9.64 4.68 -4.60
C SER A 221 -9.97 6.03 -3.95
N SER A 222 -10.88 6.03 -2.96
CA SER A 222 -11.22 7.23 -2.19
C SER A 222 -10.08 7.65 -1.23
N SER A 223 -10.07 8.91 -0.80
CA SER A 223 -9.03 9.46 0.11
C SER A 223 -8.93 8.71 1.45
N GLU A 224 -10.03 8.10 1.86
CA GLU A 224 -10.17 7.28 3.06
C GLU A 224 -9.43 5.96 2.89
N LEU A 225 -9.64 5.25 1.77
CA LEU A 225 -8.96 3.98 1.50
C LEU A 225 -7.45 4.16 1.35
N LEU A 226 -7.01 5.28 0.78
CA LEU A 226 -5.59 5.60 0.67
C LEU A 226 -4.91 5.68 2.05
N PHE A 227 -5.57 6.34 3.01
CA PHE A 227 -5.06 6.41 4.36
C PHE A 227 -5.03 5.03 5.04
N GLY A 228 -6.06 4.21 4.83
CA GLY A 228 -6.08 2.83 5.31
C GLY A 228 -4.88 2.02 4.79
N ARG A 229 -4.56 2.14 3.50
CA ARG A 229 -3.39 1.48 2.89
C ARG A 229 -2.07 1.98 3.50
N LEU A 230 -1.97 3.28 3.81
CA LEU A 230 -0.81 3.82 4.51
C LEU A 230 -0.59 3.15 5.88
N LEU A 231 -1.67 2.92 6.64
CA LEU A 231 -1.57 2.21 7.92
C LEU A 231 -0.97 0.81 7.76
N LEU A 232 -1.33 0.10 6.69
CA LEU A 232 -0.74 -1.21 6.38
C LEU A 232 0.75 -1.13 6.08
N TYR A 233 1.17 -0.14 5.28
CA TYR A 233 2.58 0.06 4.96
C TYR A 233 3.41 0.43 6.18
N LEU A 234 2.83 1.17 7.12
CA LEU A 234 3.46 1.53 8.39
C LEU A 234 3.49 0.39 9.42
N GLY A 235 2.86 -0.75 9.13
CA GLY A 235 2.80 -1.90 10.04
C GLY A 235 1.68 -1.82 11.08
N GLU A 236 0.78 -0.85 10.96
CA GLU A 236 -0.24 -0.51 11.95
C GLU A 236 -1.56 -1.27 11.68
N TYR A 237 -1.47 -2.60 11.63
CA TYR A 237 -2.56 -3.48 11.20
C TYR A 237 -3.80 -3.38 12.09
N LYS A 238 -3.60 -3.24 13.40
CA LYS A 238 -4.68 -3.03 14.39
C LYS A 238 -5.48 -1.77 14.11
N ARG A 239 -4.78 -0.67 13.85
CA ARG A 239 -5.41 0.60 13.49
C ARG A 239 -6.08 0.52 12.12
N ALA A 240 -5.46 -0.15 11.14
CA ALA A 240 -6.06 -0.38 9.83
C ALA A 240 -7.41 -1.13 9.95
N GLY A 241 -7.46 -2.17 10.80
CA GLY A 241 -8.68 -2.93 11.06
C GLY A 241 -9.78 -2.15 11.78
N THR A 242 -9.44 -1.28 12.75
CA THR A 242 -10.43 -0.37 13.37
C THR A 242 -10.90 0.68 12.37
N TYR A 243 -9.98 1.21 11.57
CA TYR A 243 -10.24 2.24 10.59
C TYR A 243 -11.23 1.81 9.51
N VAL A 244 -11.18 0.54 9.06
CA VAL A 244 -12.21 -0.06 8.17
C VAL A 244 -13.62 0.17 8.70
N LYS A 245 -13.83 0.04 10.02
CA LYS A 245 -15.17 0.20 10.63
C LYS A 245 -15.64 1.65 10.60
N GLU A 246 -14.72 2.61 10.66
CA GLU A 246 -15.02 4.05 10.61
C GLU A 246 -15.33 4.51 9.19
N ILE A 247 -14.60 3.98 8.20
CA ILE A 247 -14.79 4.38 6.79
C ILE A 247 -15.91 3.63 6.10
N ALA A 248 -16.28 2.42 6.56
CA ALA A 248 -17.33 1.64 5.93
C ALA A 248 -18.64 2.46 5.81
N PRO A 249 -19.20 3.08 6.86
CA PRO A 249 -20.39 3.94 6.75
C PRO A 249 -20.26 5.08 5.73
N ILE A 250 -19.06 5.63 5.56
CA ILE A 250 -18.78 6.75 4.64
C ILE A 250 -18.77 6.26 3.18
N LEU A 251 -18.30 5.04 2.94
CA LEU A 251 -18.11 4.47 1.61
C LEU A 251 -19.28 3.61 1.10
N LEU A 252 -20.18 3.16 1.98
CA LEU A 252 -21.35 2.32 1.66
C LEU A 252 -22.48 3.08 0.89
N GLY A 253 -22.17 4.16 0.16
CA GLY A 253 -23.17 5.01 -0.52
C GLY A 253 -23.21 4.93 -2.05
N GLU A 254 -22.10 4.58 -2.71
CA GLU A 254 -21.99 4.65 -4.19
C GLU A 254 -20.93 3.63 -4.66
N ASP A 255 -21.34 2.40 -5.03
CA ASP A 255 -20.57 1.41 -5.82
C ASP A 255 -19.12 1.02 -5.42
N LYS A 256 -18.56 1.58 -4.34
CA LYS A 256 -17.14 1.50 -3.93
C LYS A 256 -16.79 0.31 -3.03
N TYR A 257 -17.62 -0.74 -3.05
CA TYR A 257 -17.49 -1.87 -2.13
C TYR A 257 -16.26 -2.74 -2.41
N GLU A 258 -15.86 -2.85 -3.68
CA GLU A 258 -14.77 -3.73 -4.07
C GLU A 258 -13.40 -3.26 -3.57
N SER A 259 -13.13 -1.97 -3.64
CA SER A 259 -11.86 -1.39 -3.15
C SER A 259 -11.74 -1.53 -1.63
N LEU A 260 -12.85 -1.41 -0.90
CA LEU A 260 -12.91 -1.67 0.54
C LEU A 260 -12.72 -3.15 0.86
N ALA A 261 -13.34 -4.05 0.09
CA ALA A 261 -13.19 -5.49 0.25
C ALA A 261 -11.74 -5.94 0.01
N ARG A 262 -11.10 -5.45 -1.07
CA ARG A 262 -9.70 -5.70 -1.38
C ARG A 262 -8.78 -5.17 -0.28
N PHE A 263 -9.07 -3.99 0.26
CA PHE A 263 -8.35 -3.45 1.41
C PHE A 263 -8.48 -4.32 2.67
N CYS A 264 -9.68 -4.83 2.97
CA CYS A 264 -9.89 -5.80 4.05
C CYS A 264 -9.07 -7.08 3.82
N PHE A 265 -9.02 -7.57 2.57
CA PHE A 265 -8.26 -8.77 2.23
C PHE A 265 -6.77 -8.59 2.50
N ASP A 266 -6.22 -7.43 2.13
CA ASP A 266 -4.83 -7.08 2.38
C ASP A 266 -4.51 -7.00 3.88
N ILE A 267 -5.39 -6.40 4.69
CA ILE A 267 -5.26 -6.39 6.15
C ILE A 267 -5.24 -7.83 6.69
N GLY A 268 -6.19 -8.66 6.27
CA GLY A 268 -6.28 -10.06 6.70
C GLY A 268 -5.00 -10.84 6.41
N ARG A 269 -4.42 -10.64 5.21
CA ARG A 269 -3.14 -11.26 4.81
C ARG A 269 -1.98 -10.82 5.70
N ARG A 270 -1.92 -9.55 6.10
CA ARG A 270 -0.88 -9.07 7.01
C ARG A 270 -1.01 -9.68 8.41
N TYR A 271 -2.22 -9.78 8.95
CA TYR A 271 -2.44 -10.48 10.21
C TYR A 271 -2.04 -11.95 10.15
N TYR A 272 -2.40 -12.64 9.06
CA TYR A 272 -2.04 -14.03 8.86
C TYR A 272 -0.51 -14.22 8.83
N LEU A 273 0.22 -13.39 8.08
CA LEU A 273 1.68 -13.42 8.03
C LEU A 273 2.34 -13.14 9.40
N ASN A 274 1.69 -12.36 10.26
CA ASN A 274 2.16 -12.07 11.61
C ASN A 274 1.74 -13.14 12.65
N GLY A 275 1.02 -14.19 12.24
CA GLY A 275 0.49 -15.22 13.14
C GLY A 275 -0.73 -14.80 13.96
N GLU A 276 -1.31 -13.63 13.70
CA GLU A 276 -2.53 -13.12 14.34
C GLU A 276 -3.80 -13.70 13.67
N ILE A 277 -3.93 -15.03 13.72
CA ILE A 277 -4.89 -15.78 12.89
C ILE A 277 -6.36 -15.39 13.14
N ASP A 278 -6.76 -15.12 14.38
CA ASP A 278 -8.17 -14.76 14.67
C ASP A 278 -8.54 -13.37 14.12
N PHE A 279 -7.60 -12.42 14.13
CA PHE A 279 -7.79 -11.12 13.49
C PHE A 279 -7.82 -11.25 11.96
N ALA A 280 -7.00 -12.13 11.39
CA ALA A 280 -7.03 -12.45 9.97
C ALA A 280 -8.39 -12.99 9.53
N LEU A 281 -8.91 -14.01 10.22
CA LEU A 281 -10.23 -14.61 9.93
C LEU A 281 -11.36 -13.57 10.01
N ASN A 282 -11.40 -12.76 11.08
CA ASN A 282 -12.40 -11.72 11.23
C ASN A 282 -12.38 -10.70 10.08
N THR A 283 -11.18 -10.39 9.59
CA THR A 283 -11.01 -9.43 8.50
C THR A 283 -11.35 -10.06 7.14
N TYR A 284 -11.02 -11.33 6.90
CA TYR A 284 -11.48 -12.06 5.71
C TYR A 284 -13.01 -12.21 5.66
N TYR A 285 -13.68 -12.42 6.80
CA TYR A 285 -15.14 -12.38 6.85
C TYR A 285 -15.69 -10.99 6.49
N SER A 286 -14.97 -9.93 6.86
CA SER A 286 -15.32 -8.58 6.46
C SER A 286 -15.14 -8.39 4.94
N THR A 287 -14.09 -8.94 4.33
CA THR A 287 -13.94 -8.97 2.86
C THR A 287 -15.14 -9.63 2.19
N LEU A 288 -15.57 -10.81 2.65
CA LEU A 288 -16.74 -11.49 2.08
C LEU A 288 -18.04 -10.70 2.24
N LYS A 289 -18.16 -9.89 3.31
CA LYS A 289 -19.32 -9.03 3.53
C LYS A 289 -19.38 -7.87 2.54
N TYR A 290 -18.23 -7.34 2.11
CA TYR A 290 -18.15 -6.16 1.24
C TYR A 290 -17.95 -6.52 -0.23
N SER A 291 -17.39 -7.69 -0.56
CA SER A 291 -17.10 -8.07 -1.95
C SER A 291 -18.34 -8.59 -2.66
N THR A 292 -18.61 -8.08 -3.86
CA THR A 292 -19.50 -8.71 -4.84
C THR A 292 -18.73 -9.32 -6.02
N ASN A 293 -17.43 -9.03 -6.14
CA ASN A 293 -16.57 -9.64 -7.13
C ASN A 293 -16.34 -11.12 -6.83
N HIS A 294 -16.70 -11.95 -7.81
CA HIS A 294 -16.61 -13.41 -7.71
C HIS A 294 -15.17 -13.88 -7.44
N THR A 295 -14.19 -13.36 -8.17
CA THR A 295 -12.78 -13.72 -8.01
C THR A 295 -12.27 -13.41 -6.61
N LEU A 296 -12.54 -12.21 -6.08
CA LEU A 296 -12.11 -11.84 -4.73
C LEU A 296 -12.81 -12.70 -3.66
N VAL A 297 -14.09 -13.00 -3.84
CA VAL A 297 -14.84 -13.92 -2.96
C VAL A 297 -14.21 -15.30 -2.96
N VAL A 298 -13.94 -15.90 -4.12
CA VAL A 298 -13.31 -17.22 -4.24
C VAL A 298 -11.94 -17.27 -3.59
N CYS A 299 -11.07 -16.29 -3.89
CA CYS A 299 -9.75 -16.16 -3.25
C CYS A 299 -9.85 -16.06 -1.72
N THR A 300 -10.83 -15.31 -1.21
CA THR A 300 -11.05 -15.13 0.23
C THR A 300 -11.56 -16.41 0.88
N LEU A 301 -12.52 -17.10 0.27
CA LEU A 301 -13.00 -18.40 0.74
C LEU A 301 -11.88 -19.43 0.77
N TYR A 302 -11.04 -19.47 -0.27
CA TYR A 302 -9.88 -20.37 -0.34
C TYR A 302 -8.89 -20.09 0.80
N THR A 303 -8.60 -18.81 1.04
CA THR A 303 -7.70 -18.41 2.13
C THR A 303 -8.26 -18.81 3.49
N ILE A 304 -9.55 -18.61 3.74
CA ILE A 304 -10.21 -19.06 4.98
C ILE A 304 -10.16 -20.58 5.12
N ALA A 305 -10.42 -21.32 4.04
CA ALA A 305 -10.35 -22.78 4.04
C ALA A 305 -8.95 -23.29 4.41
N ASN A 306 -7.90 -22.69 3.85
CA ASN A 306 -6.52 -23.02 4.18
C ASN A 306 -6.19 -22.72 5.65
N VAL A 307 -6.66 -21.61 6.20
CA VAL A 307 -6.46 -21.29 7.63
C VAL A 307 -7.09 -22.37 8.52
N TYR A 308 -8.29 -22.85 8.19
CA TYR A 308 -8.93 -23.94 8.93
C TYR A 308 -8.22 -25.29 8.72
N PHE A 309 -7.74 -25.55 7.50
CA PHE A 309 -6.95 -26.74 7.18
C PHE A 309 -5.66 -26.78 8.01
N GLU A 310 -4.92 -25.68 8.11
CA GLU A 310 -3.71 -25.55 8.94
C GLU A 310 -3.99 -25.70 10.44
N ARG A 311 -5.20 -25.33 10.89
CA ARG A 311 -5.68 -25.55 12.26
C ARG A 311 -6.20 -26.98 12.51
N ASN A 312 -6.15 -27.87 11.53
CA ASN A 312 -6.73 -29.22 11.55
C ASN A 312 -8.27 -29.25 11.76
N ASP A 313 -8.95 -28.13 11.53
CA ASP A 313 -10.42 -28.07 11.50
C ASP A 313 -10.90 -28.42 10.08
N TYR A 314 -10.74 -29.70 9.73
CA TYR A 314 -11.03 -30.19 8.38
C TYR A 314 -12.50 -30.06 8.00
N GLU A 315 -13.41 -30.10 8.97
CA GLU A 315 -14.85 -29.97 8.72
C GLU A 315 -15.20 -28.58 8.17
N ARG A 316 -14.67 -27.52 8.81
CA ARG A 316 -14.85 -26.16 8.32
C ARG A 316 -14.11 -25.93 7.01
N ALA A 317 -12.88 -26.43 6.89
CA ALA A 317 -12.10 -26.31 5.66
C ALA A 317 -12.86 -26.89 4.45
N LEU A 318 -13.41 -28.11 4.58
CA LEU A 318 -14.21 -28.75 3.54
C LEU A 318 -15.45 -27.95 3.14
N ASN A 319 -16.18 -27.41 4.12
CA ASN A 319 -17.37 -26.58 3.86
C ASN A 319 -17.02 -25.35 3.00
N TYR A 320 -15.88 -24.70 3.28
CA TYR A 320 -15.44 -23.55 2.47
C TYR A 320 -14.92 -23.98 1.09
N TYR A 321 -14.22 -25.11 0.98
CA TYR A 321 -13.82 -25.66 -0.33
C TYR A 321 -15.03 -26.02 -1.20
N GLU A 322 -16.09 -26.58 -0.62
CA GLU A 322 -17.34 -26.86 -1.34
C GLU A 322 -18.02 -25.59 -1.87
N LYS A 323 -18.08 -24.53 -1.05
CA LYS A 323 -18.62 -23.23 -1.50
C LYS A 323 -17.86 -22.66 -2.68
N ILE A 324 -16.55 -22.88 -2.75
CA ILE A 324 -15.73 -22.48 -3.91
C ILE A 324 -16.16 -23.27 -5.14
N LEU A 325 -16.23 -24.60 -5.04
CA LEU A 325 -16.64 -25.49 -6.14
C LEU A 325 -18.06 -25.20 -6.63
N GLU A 326 -18.98 -24.84 -5.74
CA GLU A 326 -20.33 -24.41 -6.10
C GLU A 326 -20.33 -23.06 -6.84
N SER A 327 -19.49 -22.11 -6.40
CA SER A 327 -19.40 -20.77 -6.99
C SER A 327 -18.77 -20.77 -8.39
N GLU A 328 -17.75 -21.60 -8.64
CA GLU A 328 -17.06 -21.70 -9.94
C GLU A 328 -17.90 -22.40 -11.02
N LYS A 329 -18.90 -23.19 -10.62
CA LYS A 329 -19.86 -23.81 -11.55
C LYS A 329 -20.67 -22.78 -12.36
N SER A 330 -20.66 -21.51 -11.92
CA SER A 330 -21.41 -20.42 -12.53
C SER A 330 -20.59 -19.54 -13.51
N LEU A 331 -19.25 -19.52 -13.41
CA LEU A 331 -18.38 -18.61 -14.18
C LEU A 331 -16.98 -19.23 -14.41
N TYR A 332 -16.56 -19.32 -15.67
CA TYR A 332 -15.36 -20.02 -16.17
C TYR A 332 -14.08 -19.16 -16.20
N ASP A 333 -13.74 -18.41 -15.14
CA ASP A 333 -12.70 -17.36 -15.23
C ASP A 333 -11.54 -17.45 -14.19
N CYS A 334 -11.31 -18.61 -13.55
CA CYS A 334 -10.12 -18.77 -12.70
C CYS A 334 -9.40 -20.12 -12.88
N ASP A 335 -8.35 -20.14 -13.71
CA ASP A 335 -7.63 -21.36 -14.09
C ASP A 335 -6.74 -21.98 -12.98
N SER A 336 -6.47 -21.27 -11.88
CA SER A 336 -5.45 -21.70 -10.89
C SER A 336 -5.98 -22.19 -9.54
N LEU A 337 -7.16 -21.71 -9.11
CA LEU A 337 -7.77 -22.06 -7.82
C LEU A 337 -8.40 -23.47 -7.79
N PRO A 338 -9.06 -23.99 -8.86
CA PRO A 338 -9.74 -25.28 -8.82
C PRO A 338 -8.78 -26.44 -8.47
N SER A 339 -7.60 -26.48 -9.11
CA SER A 339 -6.62 -27.55 -8.88
C SER A 339 -6.09 -27.60 -7.45
N ALA A 340 -5.88 -26.43 -6.84
CA ALA A 340 -5.45 -26.32 -5.45
C ALA A 340 -6.53 -26.81 -4.48
N VAL A 341 -7.80 -26.50 -4.74
CA VAL A 341 -8.95 -26.98 -3.95
C VAL A 341 -9.05 -28.51 -4.01
N TYR A 342 -8.95 -29.12 -5.20
CA TYR A 342 -8.98 -30.57 -5.33
C TYR A 342 -7.87 -31.26 -4.55
N THR A 343 -6.65 -30.73 -4.64
CA THR A 343 -5.48 -31.26 -3.93
C THR A 343 -5.66 -31.18 -2.41
N ALA A 344 -6.24 -30.10 -1.91
CA ALA A 344 -6.52 -29.93 -0.49
C ALA A 344 -7.55 -30.94 0.02
N ILE A 345 -8.65 -31.17 -0.72
CA ILE A 345 -9.67 -32.17 -0.36
C ILE A 345 -9.08 -33.59 -0.35
N GLU A 346 -8.25 -33.94 -1.35
CA GLU A 346 -7.55 -35.22 -1.40
C GLU A 346 -6.61 -35.42 -0.20
N LEU A 347 -5.88 -34.37 0.21
CA LEU A 347 -4.99 -34.42 1.36
C LEU A 347 -5.75 -34.59 2.69
N ILE A 348 -6.90 -33.94 2.85
CA ILE A 348 -7.78 -34.14 4.01
C ILE A 348 -8.23 -35.59 4.10
N ALA A 349 -8.67 -36.18 2.99
CA ALA A 349 -9.11 -37.57 2.95
C ALA A 349 -7.98 -38.54 3.34
N GLN A 350 -6.78 -38.35 2.78
CA GLN A 350 -5.60 -39.17 3.12
C GLN A 350 -5.22 -39.05 4.60
N ASN A 351 -5.36 -37.87 5.21
CA ASN A 351 -5.09 -37.68 6.64
C ASN A 351 -6.13 -38.40 7.51
N CYS A 352 -7.41 -38.40 7.11
CA CYS A 352 -8.45 -39.16 7.80
C CYS A 352 -8.23 -40.68 7.69
N ASP A 353 -7.83 -41.17 6.51
CA ASP A 353 -7.47 -42.59 6.31
C ASP A 353 -6.30 -43.01 7.22
N ARG A 354 -5.23 -42.19 7.27
CA ARG A 354 -4.08 -42.44 8.17
C ARG A 354 -4.47 -42.44 9.64
N GLN A 355 -5.39 -41.57 10.06
CA GLN A 355 -5.89 -41.56 11.44
C GLN A 355 -6.65 -42.84 11.77
N LEU A 356 -7.45 -43.41 10.84
CA LEU A 356 -8.09 -44.70 11.05
C LEU A 356 -7.09 -45.84 11.23
N ASP A 357 -6.07 -45.89 10.38
CA ASP A 357 -5.01 -46.91 10.48
C ASP A 357 -4.32 -46.85 11.85
N TYR A 358 -4.02 -45.65 12.34
CA TYR A 358 -3.46 -45.43 13.67
C TYR A 358 -4.39 -45.92 14.79
N HIS A 359 -5.69 -45.63 14.71
CA HIS A 359 -6.66 -46.10 15.71
C HIS A 359 -6.87 -47.62 15.67
N ASP A 360 -6.76 -48.25 14.49
CA ASP A 360 -6.81 -49.70 14.34
C ASP A 360 -5.56 -50.37 14.91
N GLU A 361 -4.38 -49.78 14.75
CA GLU A 361 -3.14 -50.24 15.39
C GLU A 361 -3.18 -50.08 16.92
N MET A 362 -3.63 -48.91 17.41
CA MET A 362 -3.83 -48.66 18.84
C MET A 362 -4.80 -49.64 19.47
N ARG A 363 -5.88 -50.01 18.76
CA ARG A 363 -6.82 -51.04 19.22
C ARG A 363 -6.17 -52.42 19.33
N ARG A 364 -5.36 -52.81 18.34
CA ARG A 364 -4.62 -54.08 18.37
C ARG A 364 -3.69 -54.12 19.59
N MET A 365 -2.98 -53.02 19.86
CA MET A 365 -2.12 -52.89 21.04
C MET A 365 -2.90 -52.95 22.37
N HIS A 366 -4.03 -52.25 22.49
CA HIS A 366 -4.89 -52.30 23.67
C HIS A 366 -5.48 -53.70 23.91
N SER A 367 -5.84 -54.42 22.83
CA SER A 367 -6.31 -55.81 22.91
C SER A 367 -5.20 -56.80 23.30
N ALA A 368 -3.95 -56.51 22.96
CA ALA A 368 -2.79 -57.32 23.32
C ALA A 368 -2.30 -57.06 24.76
N ASN A 369 -2.45 -55.84 25.27
CA ASN A 369 -1.88 -55.40 26.55
C ASN A 369 -2.89 -55.36 27.72
N GLY A 370 -4.12 -55.82 27.54
CA GLY A 370 -5.12 -55.91 28.64
C GLY A 370 -5.53 -54.56 29.23
N VAL A 371 -5.61 -53.51 28.40
CA VAL A 371 -5.86 -52.12 28.84
C VAL A 371 -7.33 -51.90 29.22
N THR A 372 -7.58 -50.88 30.05
CA THR A 372 -8.87 -50.55 30.67
C THR A 372 -10.01 -50.36 29.64
N PRO A 373 -11.25 -50.83 29.93
CA PRO A 373 -12.40 -50.71 29.04
C PRO A 373 -12.74 -49.29 28.58
N LEU A 374 -12.37 -48.28 29.37
CA LEU A 374 -12.64 -46.86 29.10
C LEU A 374 -11.80 -46.32 27.92
N ALA A 375 -10.50 -46.64 27.87
CA ALA A 375 -9.63 -46.22 26.77
C ALA A 375 -10.03 -46.90 25.44
N ALA A 376 -10.50 -48.14 25.51
CA ALA A 376 -11.02 -48.87 24.36
C ALA A 376 -12.38 -48.33 23.87
N ALA A 377 -13.22 -47.81 24.77
CA ALA A 377 -14.48 -47.15 24.42
C ALA A 377 -14.24 -45.80 23.71
N HIS A 378 -13.36 -44.96 24.24
CA HIS A 378 -12.98 -43.70 23.60
C HIS A 378 -12.39 -43.90 22.20
N ALA A 379 -11.47 -44.87 22.03
CA ALA A 379 -10.91 -45.19 20.73
C ALA A 379 -11.94 -45.75 19.72
N ARG A 380 -13.05 -46.33 20.19
CA ARG A 380 -14.17 -46.75 19.32
C ARG A 380 -15.04 -45.57 18.90
N GLU A 381 -15.34 -44.66 19.83
CA GLU A 381 -16.11 -43.45 19.56
C GLU A 381 -15.36 -42.53 18.58
N GLU A 382 -14.06 -42.32 18.77
CA GLU A 382 -13.22 -41.52 17.88
C GLU A 382 -13.16 -42.13 16.47
N ARG A 383 -12.98 -43.44 16.36
CA ARG A 383 -13.00 -44.14 15.07
C ARG A 383 -14.35 -44.04 14.38
N GLN A 384 -15.45 -44.25 15.10
CA GLN A 384 -16.80 -44.13 14.53
C GLN A 384 -17.05 -42.71 14.01
N CYS A 385 -16.53 -41.68 14.70
CA CYS A 385 -16.58 -40.30 14.22
C CYS A 385 -15.77 -40.12 12.93
N ILE A 386 -14.57 -40.71 12.83
CA ILE A 386 -13.74 -40.64 11.62
C ILE A 386 -14.37 -41.42 10.45
N GLU A 387 -14.99 -42.59 10.70
CA GLU A 387 -15.70 -43.37 9.67
C GLU A 387 -16.89 -42.61 9.09
N VAL A 388 -17.66 -41.91 9.94
CA VAL A 388 -18.75 -41.02 9.48
C VAL A 388 -18.18 -39.88 8.66
N LYS A 389 -17.08 -39.25 9.10
CA LYS A 389 -16.39 -38.19 8.35
C LYS A 389 -15.88 -38.68 7.00
N LEU A 390 -15.31 -39.88 6.92
CA LEU A 390 -14.85 -40.49 5.67
C LEU A 390 -16.00 -40.84 4.74
N GLY A 391 -17.13 -41.30 5.26
CA GLY A 391 -18.34 -41.52 4.47
C GLY A 391 -18.78 -40.24 3.77
N ASP A 392 -18.82 -39.13 4.49
CA ASP A 392 -19.16 -37.81 3.97
C ASP A 392 -18.07 -37.29 3.00
N LEU A 393 -16.80 -37.40 3.38
CA LEU A 393 -15.62 -37.08 2.55
C LEU A 393 -15.59 -37.86 1.23
N SER A 394 -16.01 -39.13 1.21
CA SER A 394 -16.04 -39.94 -0.02
C SER A 394 -17.07 -39.41 -1.02
N GLN A 395 -18.22 -38.93 -0.55
CA GLN A 395 -19.23 -38.26 -1.38
C GLN A 395 -18.70 -36.91 -1.90
N ARG A 396 -18.04 -36.14 -1.02
CA ARG A 396 -17.44 -34.83 -1.35
C ARG A 396 -16.28 -34.96 -2.34
N LEU A 397 -15.44 -35.99 -2.20
CA LEU A 397 -14.39 -36.36 -3.15
C LEU A 397 -14.95 -36.77 -4.51
N SER A 398 -15.99 -37.61 -4.53
CA SER A 398 -16.66 -37.99 -5.77
C SER A 398 -17.24 -36.77 -6.49
N TYR A 399 -17.84 -35.85 -5.74
CA TYR A 399 -18.34 -34.58 -6.27
C TYR A 399 -17.20 -33.72 -6.82
N ALA A 400 -16.12 -33.54 -6.06
CA ALA A 400 -14.96 -32.76 -6.46
C ALA A 400 -14.28 -33.35 -7.72
N GLN A 401 -14.10 -34.67 -7.80
CA GLN A 401 -13.56 -35.34 -8.99
C GLN A 401 -14.45 -35.14 -10.22
N LYS A 402 -15.78 -35.17 -10.05
CA LYS A 402 -16.72 -34.85 -11.13
C LYS A 402 -16.55 -33.41 -11.61
N CYS A 403 -16.47 -32.45 -10.69
CA CYS A 403 -16.21 -31.04 -11.03
C CYS A 403 -14.86 -30.84 -11.74
N LYS A 404 -13.80 -31.55 -11.32
CA LYS A 404 -12.48 -31.52 -11.95
C LYS A 404 -12.54 -32.00 -13.41
N LEU A 405 -13.26 -33.09 -13.66
CA LEU A 405 -13.45 -33.63 -15.01
C LEU A 405 -14.29 -32.68 -15.89
N GLU A 406 -15.35 -32.08 -15.34
CA GLU A 406 -16.17 -31.07 -16.02
C GLU A 406 -15.33 -29.84 -16.43
N HIS A 407 -14.42 -29.39 -15.56
CA HIS A 407 -13.49 -28.28 -15.83
C HIS A 407 -12.51 -28.60 -16.96
N GLN A 408 -11.81 -29.74 -16.90
CA GLN A 408 -10.86 -30.17 -17.93
C GLN A 408 -11.52 -30.26 -19.32
N VAL A 409 -12.75 -30.80 -19.39
CA VAL A 409 -13.51 -30.88 -20.64
C VAL A 409 -13.90 -29.48 -21.16
N ALA A 410 -14.16 -28.52 -20.29
CA ALA A 410 -14.48 -27.15 -20.68
C ALA A 410 -13.23 -26.41 -21.22
N GLU A 411 -12.08 -26.51 -20.54
CA GLU A 411 -10.80 -25.95 -20.98
C GLU A 411 -10.42 -26.48 -22.37
N GLU A 412 -10.52 -27.80 -22.59
CA GLU A 412 -10.24 -28.40 -23.89
C GLU A 412 -11.15 -27.87 -25.00
N LYS A 413 -12.42 -27.61 -24.68
CA LYS A 413 -13.39 -27.01 -25.62
C LYS A 413 -13.04 -25.56 -25.93
N CYS A 414 -12.70 -24.74 -24.92
CA CYS A 414 -12.28 -23.35 -25.10
C CYS A 414 -11.00 -23.26 -25.93
N ALA A 415 -9.95 -24.02 -25.57
CA ALA A 415 -8.70 -24.08 -26.31
C ALA A 415 -8.89 -24.57 -27.76
N ARG A 416 -9.90 -25.39 -28.04
CA ARG A 416 -10.27 -25.78 -29.41
C ARG A 416 -10.95 -24.66 -30.19
N ILE A 417 -11.81 -23.88 -29.52
CA ILE A 417 -12.48 -22.71 -30.10
C ILE A 417 -11.45 -21.61 -30.41
N GLU A 418 -10.56 -21.30 -29.47
CA GLU A 418 -9.47 -20.34 -29.66
C GLU A 418 -8.55 -20.73 -30.81
N ARG A 419 -8.11 -21.99 -30.88
CA ARG A 419 -7.31 -22.48 -32.02
C ARG A 419 -8.05 -22.36 -33.36
N ASN A 420 -9.37 -22.52 -33.38
CA ASN A 420 -10.17 -22.31 -34.58
C ASN A 420 -10.29 -20.83 -34.95
N LEU A 421 -10.48 -19.95 -33.96
CA LEU A 421 -10.52 -18.50 -34.14
C LEU A 421 -9.16 -17.96 -34.62
N GLU A 422 -8.05 -18.39 -34.04
CA GLU A 422 -6.70 -18.02 -34.48
C GLU A 422 -6.45 -18.43 -35.94
N ARG A 423 -6.90 -19.63 -36.34
CA ARG A 423 -6.81 -20.08 -37.74
C ARG A 423 -7.63 -19.18 -38.66
N GLN A 424 -8.88 -18.87 -38.28
CA GLN A 424 -9.74 -17.98 -39.06
C GLN A 424 -9.14 -16.56 -39.18
N MET A 425 -8.56 -16.03 -38.10
CA MET A 425 -7.88 -14.73 -38.11
C MET A 425 -6.66 -14.74 -39.03
N LYS A 426 -5.81 -15.77 -38.96
CA LYS A 426 -4.66 -15.91 -39.87
C LYS A 426 -5.07 -15.99 -41.34
N ASP A 427 -6.16 -16.69 -41.65
CA ASP A 427 -6.69 -16.76 -43.01
C ASP A 427 -7.26 -15.42 -43.49
N LEU A 428 -7.92 -14.66 -42.62
CA LEU A 428 -8.42 -13.31 -42.94
C LEU A 428 -7.28 -12.33 -43.19
N ILE A 429 -6.20 -12.39 -42.39
CA ILE A 429 -5.01 -11.56 -42.58
C ILE A 429 -4.37 -11.85 -43.93
N ARG A 430 -4.14 -13.13 -44.27
CA ARG A 430 -3.58 -13.52 -45.59
C ARG A 430 -4.44 -13.05 -46.76
N ARG A 431 -5.77 -13.12 -46.65
CA ARG A 431 -6.69 -12.62 -47.68
C ARG A 431 -6.58 -11.10 -47.84
N ARG A 432 -6.43 -10.37 -46.74
CA ARG A 432 -6.26 -8.92 -46.75
C ARG A 432 -4.93 -8.52 -47.40
N GLU A 433 -3.84 -9.20 -47.06
CA GLU A 433 -2.53 -8.99 -47.68
C GLU A 433 -2.57 -9.29 -49.18
N ALA A 434 -3.21 -10.39 -49.59
CA ALA A 434 -3.39 -10.73 -51.00
C ALA A 434 -4.21 -9.67 -51.78
N LEU A 435 -5.23 -9.08 -51.15
CA LEU A 435 -6.02 -7.99 -51.74
C LEU A 435 -5.20 -6.70 -51.85
N GLN A 436 -4.38 -6.36 -50.85
CA GLN A 436 -3.49 -5.19 -50.92
C GLN A 436 -2.46 -5.33 -52.05
N LEU A 437 -1.84 -6.50 -52.21
CA LEU A 437 -0.94 -6.79 -53.33
C LEU A 437 -1.64 -6.65 -54.68
N GLN A 438 -2.88 -7.13 -54.81
CA GLN A 438 -3.67 -6.91 -56.03
C GLN A 438 -3.98 -5.43 -56.29
N GLU A 439 -4.29 -4.64 -55.26
CA GLU A 439 -4.52 -3.20 -55.41
C GLU A 439 -3.25 -2.45 -55.82
N GLU A 440 -2.09 -2.81 -55.25
CA GLU A 440 -0.79 -2.25 -55.63
C GLU A 440 -0.41 -2.59 -57.08
N ASP A 441 -0.59 -3.84 -57.51
CA ASP A 441 -0.36 -4.27 -58.91
C ASP A 441 -1.27 -3.51 -59.90
N ILE A 442 -2.53 -3.27 -59.53
CA ILE A 442 -3.48 -2.49 -60.36
C ILE A 442 -3.04 -1.02 -60.44
N LEU A 443 -2.56 -0.44 -59.34
CA LEU A 443 -2.05 0.93 -59.32
C LEU A 443 -0.77 1.07 -60.15
N GLU A 444 0.21 0.19 -59.99
CA GLU A 444 1.45 0.22 -60.78
C GLU A 444 1.20 0.02 -62.29
N GLY A 445 0.31 -0.92 -62.65
CA GLY A 445 -0.12 -1.12 -64.04
C GLY A 445 -0.85 0.08 -64.63
N SER A 446 -1.53 0.90 -63.81
CA SER A 446 -2.19 2.13 -64.27
C SER A 446 -1.22 3.31 -64.44
N PHE A 447 -0.11 3.33 -63.69
CA PHE A 447 0.95 4.34 -63.82
C PHE A 447 1.86 4.07 -65.03
N SER A 448 2.14 2.80 -65.37
CA SER A 448 2.97 2.47 -66.55
C SER A 448 2.30 2.86 -67.88
N VAL A 449 0.97 2.96 -67.92
CA VAL A 449 0.23 3.40 -69.12
C VAL A 449 0.20 4.93 -69.26
N ARG A 450 0.45 5.68 -68.17
CA ARG A 450 0.46 7.16 -68.20
C ARG A 450 1.83 7.80 -68.46
N SER A 451 2.93 7.04 -68.44
CA SER A 451 4.28 7.55 -68.74
C SER A 451 4.68 7.50 -70.22
N THR A 452 3.78 7.05 -71.10
CA THR A 452 3.97 7.13 -72.57
C THR A 452 2.86 7.99 -73.17
N ASN A 453 3.02 9.32 -73.11
CA ASN A 453 2.49 10.28 -74.07
C ASN A 453 3.09 11.67 -73.85
#